data_AF-A0A0N1IBY1-F1
#
_entry.id   AF-A0A0N1IBY1-F1
#
_cell.length_a   1.000
_cell.length_b   1.000
_cell.length_c   1.000
_cell.angle_alpha   90.00
_cell.angle_beta   90.00
_cell.angle_gamma   90.00
#
_symmetry.space_group_name_H-M   'P 1'
#
loop_
_entity.id
_entity.type
_entity.pdbx_description
1 polymer ?
#
loop_
_entity_poly.entity_id
_entity_poly.type
_entity_poly.pdbx_seq_one_letter_code
_entity_poly.pdbx_strand_id
1 'polypeptide(L)'
;MHRLTVFGLLLAFTGSAIGHTYHLGACPIVEPMSGFEMNKMLGVWYVIQKTSTASHCITYNFTRTPEPGTFEIEQVSQHFILGLTPLDHDYSKGYSE
;
A
#
# COMPACT_ATOMS: atom_id res chain seq x y z
N MET A 1 16.86 29.83 -36.40
CA MET A 1 17.15 29.81 -34.94
C MET A 1 15.90 29.56 -34.11
N HIS A 2 14.80 30.31 -34.25
CA HIS A 2 13.56 30.09 -33.47
C HIS A 2 12.99 28.66 -33.55
N ARG A 3 13.08 28.00 -34.71
CA ARG A 3 12.61 26.61 -34.87
C ARG A 3 13.35 25.60 -33.98
N LEU A 4 14.67 25.78 -33.79
CA LEU A 4 15.47 24.97 -32.89
C LEU A 4 15.16 25.27 -31.42
N THR A 5 14.90 26.55 -31.10
CA THR A 5 14.53 26.98 -29.75
C THR A 5 13.18 26.41 -29.32
N VAL A 6 12.19 26.43 -30.22
CA VAL A 6 10.86 25.83 -29.97
C VAL A 6 10.96 24.32 -29.81
N PHE A 7 11.75 23.65 -30.65
CA PHE A 7 11.95 22.21 -30.54
C PHE A 7 12.67 21.79 -29.25
N GLY A 8 13.67 22.57 -28.83
CA GLY A 8 14.37 22.38 -27.55
C GLY A 8 13.46 22.56 -26.33
N LEU A 9 12.54 23.54 -26.36
CA LEU A 9 11.54 23.74 -25.30
C LEU A 9 10.54 22.58 -25.21
N LEU A 10 10.13 22.01 -26.34
CA LEU A 10 9.17 20.92 -26.39
C LEU A 10 9.75 19.61 -25.81
N LEU A 11 11.02 19.33 -26.09
CA LEU A 11 11.75 18.18 -25.53
C LEU A 11 12.03 18.32 -24.03
N ALA A 12 12.20 19.55 -23.53
CA ALA A 12 12.41 19.80 -22.10
C ALA A 12 11.14 19.48 -21.27
N PHE A 13 9.95 19.59 -21.85
CA PHE A 13 8.68 19.32 -21.16
C PHE A 13 8.34 17.83 -21.02
N THR A 14 8.99 16.93 -21.76
CA THR A 14 8.71 15.48 -21.71
C THR A 14 9.52 14.72 -20.66
N GLY A 15 10.32 15.41 -19.85
CA GLY A 15 11.37 14.81 -19.01
C GLY A 15 10.96 14.25 -17.65
N SER A 16 9.68 14.06 -17.33
CA SER A 16 9.29 13.54 -16.01
C SER A 16 8.03 12.67 -16.06
N ALA A 17 8.19 11.42 -16.49
CA ALA A 17 7.20 10.37 -16.24
C ALA A 17 7.64 9.56 -15.01
N ILE A 18 7.06 9.86 -13.85
CA ILE A 18 7.14 8.97 -12.69
C ILE A 18 6.18 7.81 -12.99
N GLY A 19 6.71 6.67 -13.42
CA GLY A 19 5.90 5.50 -13.78
C GLY A 19 5.44 4.74 -12.54
N HIS A 20 4.13 4.63 -12.34
CA HIS A 20 3.56 3.63 -11.44
C HIS A 20 3.74 2.22 -12.04
N THR A 21 4.03 1.21 -11.22
CA THR A 21 4.11 -0.17 -11.68
C THR A 21 2.70 -0.73 -11.85
N TYR A 22 2.19 -0.69 -13.09
CA TYR A 22 0.97 -1.39 -13.47
C TYR A 22 1.35 -2.73 -14.11
N HIS A 23 0.74 -3.81 -13.63
CA HIS A 23 0.89 -5.12 -14.25
C HIS A 23 -0.33 -5.40 -15.13
N LEU A 24 -0.09 -5.76 -16.39
CA LEU A 24 -1.14 -6.21 -17.32
C LEU A 24 -1.17 -7.74 -17.31
N GLY A 25 -2.36 -8.34 -17.30
CA GLY A 25 -2.54 -9.79 -17.25
C GLY A 25 -2.96 -10.31 -15.86
N ALA A 26 -2.90 -11.63 -15.67
CA ALA A 26 -3.29 -12.27 -14.42
C ALA A 26 -2.19 -12.14 -13.35
N CYS A 27 -2.59 -12.12 -12.07
CA CYS A 27 -1.63 -12.18 -10.96
C CYS A 27 -0.86 -13.52 -11.00
N PRO A 28 0.43 -13.53 -10.65
CA PRO A 28 1.17 -14.77 -10.49
C PRO A 28 0.55 -15.62 -9.39
N ILE A 29 0.56 -16.95 -9.59
CA ILE A 29 0.17 -17.89 -8.54
C ILE A 29 1.31 -17.91 -7.53
N VAL A 30 0.99 -17.59 -6.27
CA VAL A 30 1.94 -17.61 -5.15
C VAL A 30 1.50 -18.66 -4.14
N GLU A 31 2.43 -19.48 -3.68
CA GLU A 31 2.14 -20.48 -2.64
C GLU A 31 2.19 -19.82 -1.26
N PRO A 32 1.13 -19.92 -0.44
CA PRO A 32 1.13 -19.39 0.92
C PRO A 32 2.02 -20.23 1.85
N MET A 33 2.37 -19.67 3.01
CA MET A 33 3.13 -20.39 4.03
C MET A 33 2.36 -21.64 4.50
N SER A 34 2.96 -22.81 4.34
CA SER A 34 2.40 -24.08 4.81
C SER A 34 2.38 -24.14 6.35
N GLY A 35 1.28 -24.61 6.93
CA GLY A 35 1.16 -24.77 8.38
C GLY A 35 1.13 -23.43 9.14
N PHE A 36 0.59 -22.38 8.52
CA PHE A 36 0.46 -21.07 9.15
C PHE A 36 -0.41 -21.14 10.41
N GLU A 37 0.15 -20.72 11.55
CA GLU A 37 -0.55 -20.66 12.83
C GLU A 37 -0.90 -19.20 13.18
N MET A 38 -2.14 -18.78 12.89
CA MET A 38 -2.57 -17.39 13.05
C MET A 38 -2.35 -16.83 14.47
N ASN A 39 -2.43 -17.68 15.49
CA ASN A 39 -2.20 -17.30 16.89
C ASN A 39 -0.77 -16.78 17.15
N LYS A 40 0.21 -17.20 16.33
CA LYS A 40 1.60 -16.72 16.39
C LYS A 40 1.82 -15.41 15.62
N MET A 41 0.85 -15.01 14.79
CA MET A 41 0.85 -13.74 14.05
C MET A 41 0.23 -12.59 14.85
N LEU A 42 -0.49 -12.88 15.94
CA LEU A 42 -1.14 -11.87 16.77
C LEU A 42 -0.15 -10.85 17.35
N GLY A 43 -0.62 -9.62 17.49
CA GLY A 43 0.17 -8.50 18.01
C GLY A 43 0.56 -7.47 16.96
N VAL A 44 1.50 -6.60 17.33
CA VAL A 44 1.91 -5.44 16.53
C VAL A 44 3.10 -5.76 15.63
N TRP A 45 2.96 -5.45 14.35
CA TRP A 45 3.97 -5.62 13.31
C TRP A 45 4.38 -4.27 12.73
N TYR A 46 5.68 -4.03 12.66
CA TYR A 46 6.25 -2.83 12.06
C TYR A 46 6.55 -3.09 10.58
N VAL A 47 6.03 -2.23 9.70
CA VAL A 47 6.22 -2.37 8.26
C VAL A 47 7.59 -1.84 7.87
N ILE A 48 8.45 -2.73 7.36
CA ILE A 48 9.77 -2.36 6.83
C ILE A 48 9.66 -1.85 5.39
N GLN A 49 8.83 -2.49 4.56
CA GLN A 49 8.63 -2.09 3.17
C GLN A 49 7.21 -2.41 2.71
N LYS A 50 6.58 -1.48 1.98
CA LYS A 50 5.26 -1.65 1.35
C LYS A 50 5.28 -0.97 -0.02
N THR A 51 4.84 -1.67 -1.04
CA THR A 51 4.80 -1.14 -2.41
C THR A 51 3.51 -0.37 -2.65
N SER A 52 3.53 0.57 -3.62
CA SER A 52 2.34 1.28 -4.10
C SER A 52 1.54 2.00 -3.00
N THR A 53 2.22 2.52 -1.98
CA THR A 53 1.63 3.32 -0.90
C THR A 53 2.41 4.61 -0.73
N ALA A 54 1.72 5.71 -0.39
CA ALA A 54 2.34 6.97 0.00
C ALA A 54 2.39 7.14 1.54
N SER A 55 1.79 6.23 2.29
CA SER A 55 1.75 6.28 3.76
C SER A 55 3.10 5.88 4.37
N HIS A 56 3.45 6.52 5.49
CA HIS A 56 4.67 6.25 6.26
C HIS A 56 4.35 5.81 7.69
N CYS A 57 5.35 5.30 8.40
CA CYS A 57 5.24 4.88 9.80
C CYS A 57 4.06 3.92 10.04
N ILE A 58 4.00 2.88 9.20
CA ILE A 58 2.88 1.93 9.20
C ILE A 58 3.12 0.83 10.22
N THR A 59 2.11 0.57 11.05
CA THR A 59 2.04 -0.63 11.89
C THR A 59 0.74 -1.39 11.61
N TYR A 60 0.77 -2.71 11.74
CA TYR A 60 -0.41 -3.55 11.73
C TYR A 60 -0.59 -4.19 13.09
N ASN A 61 -1.81 -4.20 13.60
CA ASN A 61 -2.17 -4.89 14.83
C ASN A 61 -3.15 -6.01 14.50
N PHE A 62 -2.74 -7.25 14.74
CA PHE A 62 -3.55 -8.44 14.51
C PHE A 62 -4.17 -8.90 15.82
N THR A 63 -5.50 -8.90 15.88
CA THR A 63 -6.27 -9.25 17.09
C THR A 63 -7.29 -10.35 16.81
N ARG A 64 -7.68 -11.05 17.86
CA ARG A 64 -8.77 -12.03 17.80
C ARG A 64 -10.10 -11.29 17.88
N THR A 65 -11.07 -11.74 17.10
CA THR A 65 -12.46 -11.37 17.33
C THR A 65 -13.13 -12.36 18.29
N PRO A 66 -14.33 -12.04 18.83
CA PRO A 66 -15.10 -12.99 19.62
C PRO A 66 -15.54 -14.23 18.83
N GLU A 67 -15.62 -14.12 17.50
CA GLU A 67 -16.02 -15.23 16.63
C GLU A 67 -14.81 -16.13 16.33
N PRO A 68 -14.90 -17.45 16.60
CA PRO A 68 -13.82 -18.38 16.30
C PRO A 68 -13.48 -18.38 14.80
N GLY A 69 -12.18 -18.32 14.47
CA GLY A 69 -11.70 -18.31 13.08
C GLY A 69 -11.65 -16.92 12.44
N THR A 70 -12.26 -15.91 13.07
CA THR A 70 -12.26 -14.54 12.55
C THR A 70 -11.23 -13.68 13.29
N PHE A 71 -10.45 -12.93 12.52
CA PHE A 71 -9.41 -12.05 13.03
C PHE A 71 -9.59 -10.63 12.49
N GLU A 72 -9.18 -9.67 13.30
CA GLU A 72 -9.20 -8.26 12.93
C GLU A 72 -7.77 -7.76 12.71
N ILE A 73 -7.62 -6.90 11.70
CA ILE A 73 -6.35 -6.29 11.33
C ILE A 73 -6.56 -4.78 11.30
N GLU A 74 -5.94 -4.09 12.23
CA GLU A 74 -5.93 -2.63 12.29
C GLU A 74 -4.63 -2.10 11.68
N GLN A 75 -4.72 -1.18 10.72
CA GLN A 75 -3.57 -0.51 10.14
C GLN A 75 -3.46 0.93 10.66
N VAL A 76 -2.42 1.22 11.42
CA VAL A 76 -2.10 2.60 11.83
C VAL A 76 -1.02 3.14 10.91
N SER A 77 -1.18 4.37 10.42
CA SER A 77 -0.17 5.01 9.56
C SER A 77 -0.23 6.54 9.65
N GLN A 78 0.89 7.21 9.41
CA GLN A 78 0.93 8.66 9.25
C GLN A 78 0.67 9.01 7.77
N HIS A 79 -0.46 9.66 7.50
CA HIS A 79 -0.80 10.17 6.17
C HIS A 79 -0.32 11.62 6.02
N PHE A 80 0.77 11.85 5.27
CA PHE A 80 1.33 13.21 5.12
C PHE A 80 0.45 14.14 4.26
N ILE A 81 -0.33 13.61 3.31
CA ILE A 81 -1.13 14.44 2.37
C ILE A 81 -2.64 14.39 2.65
N LEU A 82 -3.19 13.28 3.16
CA LEU A 82 -4.63 13.17 3.46
C LEU A 82 -5.04 13.77 4.81
N GLY A 83 -4.10 14.25 5.63
CA GLY A 83 -4.41 15.07 6.81
C GLY A 83 -4.95 16.49 6.48
N LEU A 84 -4.90 16.89 5.20
CA LEU A 84 -5.40 18.20 4.73
C LEU A 84 -6.84 18.14 4.19
N THR A 85 -7.42 16.94 4.10
CA THR A 85 -8.80 16.70 3.70
C THR A 85 -9.44 15.81 4.75
N PRO A 86 -10.66 16.09 5.25
CA PRO A 86 -11.32 15.24 6.24
C PRO A 86 -11.84 13.97 5.57
N LEU A 87 -10.94 13.04 5.28
CA LEU A 87 -11.27 11.69 4.84
C LEU A 87 -10.73 10.73 5.89
N ASP A 88 -11.62 10.26 6.77
CA ASP A 88 -11.31 9.15 7.68
C ASP A 88 -11.09 7.90 6.83
N HIS A 89 -9.86 7.37 6.88
CA HIS A 89 -9.49 6.12 6.24
C HIS A 89 -9.11 5.11 7.31
N ASP A 90 -10.10 4.69 8.10
CA ASP A 90 -9.99 3.49 8.89
C ASP A 90 -10.13 2.28 7.97
N TYR A 91 -9.04 1.55 7.75
CA TYR A 91 -9.03 0.32 6.95
C TYR A 91 -9.23 -0.88 7.88
N SER A 92 -10.46 -1.06 8.38
CA SER A 92 -10.87 -2.32 9.02
C SER A 92 -11.30 -3.31 7.94
N LYS A 93 -10.41 -4.24 7.56
CA LYS A 93 -10.80 -5.42 6.78
C LYS A 93 -10.82 -6.63 7.71
N GLY A 94 -12.02 -7.07 8.06
CA GLY A 94 -12.23 -8.39 8.67
C GLY A 94 -11.90 -9.48 7.65
N TYR A 95 -11.03 -10.41 8.02
CA TYR A 95 -10.78 -11.63 7.26
C TYR A 95 -11.52 -12.77 7.96
N SER A 96 -12.43 -13.42 7.24
CA SER A 96 -13.09 -14.67 7.62
C SER A 96 -12.48 -15.80 6.82
N GLU A 97 -12.31 -16.95 7.46
CA GLU A 97 -11.82 -18.21 6.87
C GLU A 97 -12.96 -18.94 6.14
#